data_AF-A0A7J4FYA5-F1
#
_entry.id   AF-A0A7J4FYA5-F1
#
_cell.length_a   1.000
_cell.length_b   1.000
_cell.length_c   1.000
_cell.angle_alpha   90.00
_cell.angle_beta   90.00
_cell.angle_gamma   90.00
#
_symmetry.space_group_name_H-M   'P 1'
#
loop_
_entity.id
_entity.type
_entity.pdbx_description
1 polymer ?
#
loop_
_entity_poly.entity_id
_entity_poly.type
_entity_poly.pdbx_seq_one_letter_code
_entity_poly.pdbx_strand_id
1 'polypeptide(L)'
;DIFYRLNGIIIGGPGFTKNEFLEEADIDYRLKKRVIAVIDTNYAGEDGLRELIEKAKDIMSDIRFIREKKFIDEFLSRLSRRHNMVIYGLKEVINNIYSGAYEALLILEDIGMNYLLFRCPKCGESKEFILDQKDALKLEYRPPKCGNCNVEMSLIMKKDIIEHIATLSDEYNFDVILISSNTEHGKIFKQFGGIAALLRYPISY
;
A
#
# COMPACT_ATOMS: atom_id res chain seq x y z
N ASP A 1 21.87 6.90 3.63
CA ASP A 1 21.98 6.60 5.07
C ASP A 1 21.15 5.36 5.39
N ILE A 2 21.78 4.25 5.78
CA ILE A 2 21.13 2.91 5.84
C ILE A 2 19.97 2.88 6.83
N PHE A 3 20.03 3.75 7.85
CA PHE A 3 18.99 3.93 8.85
C PHE A 3 17.66 4.40 8.26
N TYR A 4 17.63 5.16 7.16
CA TYR A 4 16.34 5.60 6.60
C TYR A 4 15.61 4.52 5.80
N ARG A 5 16.30 3.46 5.36
CA ARG A 5 15.71 2.39 4.52
C ARG A 5 15.40 1.09 5.27
N LEU A 6 15.63 1.04 6.59
CA LEU A 6 15.62 -0.21 7.35
C LEU A 6 14.40 -0.28 8.28
N ASN A 7 13.33 -0.97 7.87
CA ASN A 7 12.05 -0.94 8.59
C ASN A 7 12.05 -1.76 9.89
N GLY A 8 12.99 -2.71 10.05
CA GLY A 8 13.13 -3.52 11.25
C GLY A 8 14.30 -4.49 11.17
N ILE A 9 14.71 -5.03 12.31
CA ILE A 9 15.77 -6.04 12.46
C ILE A 9 15.19 -7.25 13.18
N ILE A 10 15.44 -8.44 12.65
CA ILE A 10 15.16 -9.71 13.32
C ILE A 10 16.51 -10.34 13.66
N ILE A 11 16.68 -10.75 14.91
CA ILE A 11 17.90 -11.41 15.39
C ILE A 11 17.56 -12.84 15.74
N GLY A 12 18.34 -13.79 15.23
CA GLY A 12 18.18 -15.20 15.50
C GLY A 12 19.45 -15.85 16.01
N GLY A 13 19.32 -16.83 16.88
CA GLY A 13 20.45 -17.64 17.31
C GLY A 13 20.05 -18.72 18.33
N PRO A 14 20.90 -19.74 18.51
CA PRO A 14 20.63 -20.81 19.46
C PRO A 14 20.87 -20.36 20.90
N GLY A 15 19.92 -20.73 21.77
CA GLY A 15 20.02 -20.49 23.21
C GLY A 15 20.19 -19.01 23.56
N PHE A 16 21.08 -18.71 24.49
CA PHE A 16 21.27 -17.34 25.01
C PHE A 16 22.14 -16.44 24.12
N THR A 17 22.84 -16.99 23.14
CA THR A 17 23.82 -16.29 22.29
C THR A 17 23.29 -15.00 21.65
N LYS A 18 22.01 -14.99 21.24
CA LYS A 18 21.36 -13.80 20.65
C LYS A 18 21.10 -12.68 21.65
N ASN A 19 20.86 -13.02 22.91
CA ASN A 19 20.64 -12.07 24.00
C ASN A 19 21.99 -11.48 24.44
N GLU A 20 23.00 -12.33 24.61
CA GLU A 20 24.39 -11.90 24.87
C GLU A 20 24.88 -10.97 23.76
N PHE A 21 24.64 -11.31 22.49
CA PHE A 21 24.94 -10.41 21.37
C PHE A 21 24.25 -9.05 21.50
N LEU A 22 22.97 -9.01 21.88
CA LEU A 22 22.23 -7.76 22.05
C LEU A 22 22.74 -6.90 23.21
N GLU A 23 23.20 -7.54 24.27
CA GLU A 23 23.71 -6.88 25.48
C GLU A 23 25.16 -6.40 25.28
N GLU A 24 26.04 -7.28 24.80
CA GLU A 24 27.48 -7.09 24.78
C GLU A 24 28.00 -6.47 23.48
N ALA A 25 27.31 -6.66 22.35
CA ALA A 25 27.81 -6.10 21.10
C ALA A 25 27.67 -4.58 21.07
N ASP A 26 28.73 -3.94 20.55
CA ASP A 26 28.81 -2.50 20.29
C ASP A 26 27.98 -2.12 19.04
N ILE A 27 26.67 -2.37 19.13
CA ILE A 27 25.69 -2.04 18.10
C ILE A 27 25.17 -0.64 18.40
N ASP A 28 25.20 0.24 17.39
CA ASP A 28 24.59 1.57 17.44
C ASP A 28 23.17 1.50 18.04
N TYR A 29 22.90 2.31 19.06
CA TYR A 29 21.64 2.29 19.78
C TYR A 29 20.41 2.49 18.86
N ARG A 30 20.59 3.17 17.72
CA ARG A 30 19.53 3.38 16.70
C ARG A 30 19.18 2.08 15.97
N LEU A 31 20.11 1.14 15.83
CA LEU A 31 19.85 -0.20 15.31
C LEU A 31 19.18 -1.06 16.38
N LYS A 32 19.67 -1.04 17.64
CA LYS A 32 19.04 -1.79 18.74
C LYS A 32 17.56 -1.43 18.90
N LYS A 33 17.20 -0.14 18.77
CA LYS A 33 15.79 0.34 18.78
C LYS A 33 14.93 -0.16 17.61
N ARG A 34 15.52 -0.74 16.56
CA ARG A 34 14.80 -1.27 15.39
C ARG A 34 14.65 -2.79 15.42
N VAL A 35 15.11 -3.45 16.48
CA VAL A 35 14.89 -4.89 16.64
C VAL A 35 13.41 -5.14 16.89
N ILE A 36 12.75 -5.81 15.94
CA ILE A 36 11.30 -6.10 15.99
C ILE A 36 11.02 -7.51 16.52
N ALA A 37 11.99 -8.41 16.44
CA ALA A 37 11.87 -9.76 16.98
C ALA A 37 13.25 -10.35 17.31
N VAL A 38 13.28 -11.19 18.34
CA VAL A 38 14.43 -12.01 18.73
C VAL A 38 13.93 -13.45 18.79
N ILE A 39 14.53 -14.33 17.98
CA ILE A 39 13.99 -15.66 17.70
C ILE A 39 15.02 -16.74 18.05
N ASP A 40 14.61 -17.72 18.85
CA ASP A 40 15.40 -18.92 19.10
C ASP A 40 15.46 -19.82 17.87
N THR A 41 16.67 -20.24 17.48
CA THR A 41 16.90 -21.26 16.45
C THR A 41 17.52 -22.50 17.08
N ASN A 42 17.30 -23.67 16.50
CA ASN A 42 17.91 -24.92 16.97
C ASN A 42 19.35 -25.07 16.49
N TYR A 43 19.68 -24.43 15.36
CA TYR A 43 20.99 -24.52 14.73
C TYR A 43 21.57 -23.13 14.49
N ALA A 44 22.89 -23.08 14.24
CA ALA A 44 23.61 -21.91 13.75
C ALA A 44 23.97 -22.09 12.27
N GLY A 45 24.56 -21.06 11.65
CA GLY A 45 24.95 -21.10 10.25
C GLY A 45 23.76 -21.11 9.29
N GLU A 46 23.90 -21.72 8.12
CA GLU A 46 22.88 -21.71 7.07
C GLU A 46 21.56 -22.35 7.51
N ASP A 47 21.61 -23.46 8.26
CA ASP A 47 20.40 -24.15 8.71
C ASP A 47 19.65 -23.34 9.76
N GLY A 48 20.37 -22.70 10.68
CA GLY A 48 19.80 -21.73 11.62
C GLY A 48 19.17 -20.53 10.92
N LEU A 49 19.81 -20.02 9.85
CA LEU A 49 19.27 -18.93 9.05
C LEU A 49 17.97 -19.32 8.32
N ARG A 50 17.89 -20.53 7.75
CA ARG A 50 16.66 -21.03 7.12
C ARG A 50 15.52 -21.13 8.14
N GLU A 51 15.80 -21.69 9.31
CA GLU A 51 14.82 -21.77 10.40
C GLU A 51 14.37 -20.38 10.87
N LEU A 52 15.31 -19.44 11.01
CA LEU A 52 15.02 -18.06 11.37
C LEU A 52 14.08 -17.41 10.36
N ILE A 53 14.33 -17.61 9.06
CA ILE A 53 13.49 -17.07 7.99
C ILE A 53 12.06 -17.61 8.08
N GLU A 54 11.88 -18.91 8.30
CA GLU A 54 10.54 -19.49 8.44
C GLU A 54 9.80 -18.91 9.65
N LYS A 55 10.44 -18.89 10.83
CA LYS A 55 9.83 -18.29 12.04
C LYS A 55 9.57 -16.79 11.91
N ALA A 56 10.45 -16.08 11.20
CA ALA A 56 10.27 -14.66 10.93
C ALA A 56 9.04 -14.37 10.06
N LYS A 57 8.71 -15.24 9.09
CA LYS A 57 7.52 -15.07 8.24
C LYS A 57 6.23 -15.02 9.06
N ASP A 58 6.11 -15.88 10.06
CA ASP A 58 4.93 -15.91 10.94
C ASP A 58 4.80 -14.60 11.72
N ILE A 59 5.89 -14.17 12.37
CA ILE A 59 5.91 -12.90 13.13
C ILE A 59 5.62 -11.70 12.22
N MET A 60 6.20 -11.67 11.02
CA MET A 60 5.95 -10.60 10.06
C MET A 60 4.48 -10.59 9.59
N SER A 61 3.88 -11.77 9.44
CA SER A 61 2.46 -11.90 9.08
C SER A 61 1.57 -11.37 10.20
N ASP A 62 1.88 -11.68 11.46
CA ASP A 62 1.17 -11.14 12.62
C ASP A 62 1.29 -9.62 12.72
N ILE A 63 2.50 -9.07 12.54
CA ILE A 63 2.75 -7.62 12.54
C ILE A 63 1.93 -6.94 11.43
N ARG A 64 1.93 -7.52 10.22
CA ARG A 64 1.15 -7.01 9.10
C ARG A 64 -0.33 -7.03 9.44
N PHE A 65 -0.86 -8.15 9.95
CA PHE A 65 -2.26 -8.27 10.35
C PHE A 65 -2.67 -7.21 11.39
N ILE A 66 -1.85 -7.00 12.44
CA ILE A 66 -2.09 -5.98 13.46
C ILE A 66 -2.11 -4.58 12.84
N ARG A 67 -1.18 -4.28 11.93
CA ARG A 67 -1.12 -2.99 11.22
C ARG A 67 -2.35 -2.78 10.36
N GLU A 68 -2.73 -3.75 9.52
CA GLU A 68 -3.92 -3.70 8.68
C GLU A 68 -5.18 -3.46 9.53
N LYS A 69 -5.35 -4.23 10.59
CA LYS A 69 -6.47 -4.10 11.53
C LYS A 69 -6.57 -2.70 12.14
N LYS A 70 -5.45 -2.14 12.59
CA LYS A 70 -5.40 -0.77 13.15
C LYS A 70 -5.97 0.26 12.17
N PHE A 71 -5.57 0.20 10.90
CA PHE A 71 -6.04 1.14 9.89
C PHE A 71 -7.51 0.93 9.53
N ILE A 72 -7.99 -0.31 9.49
CA ILE A 72 -9.42 -0.60 9.28
C ILE A 72 -10.28 -0.12 10.46
N ASP A 73 -9.84 -0.35 11.69
CA ASP A 73 -10.55 0.12 12.89
C ASP A 73 -10.60 1.66 12.93
N GLU A 74 -9.52 2.32 12.51
CA GLU A 74 -9.48 3.78 12.35
C GLU A 74 -10.42 4.27 11.25
N PHE A 75 -10.43 3.61 10.09
CA PHE A 75 -11.37 3.88 9.01
C PHE A 75 -12.83 3.81 9.50
N LEU A 76 -13.21 2.71 10.17
CA LEU A 76 -14.56 2.52 10.72
C LEU A 76 -14.90 3.56 11.80
N SER A 77 -13.92 3.92 12.64
CA SER A 77 -14.09 4.96 13.67
C SER A 77 -14.36 6.34 13.05
N ARG A 78 -13.57 6.76 12.05
CA ARG A 78 -13.79 8.03 11.32
C ARG A 78 -15.12 7.98 10.58
N LEU A 79 -15.43 6.86 9.94
CA LEU A 79 -16.72 6.67 9.29
C LEU A 79 -17.90 6.77 10.25
N SER A 80 -17.76 6.44 11.53
CA SER A 80 -18.89 6.57 12.49
C SER A 80 -18.97 7.93 13.17
N ARG A 81 -17.84 8.62 13.38
CA ARG A 81 -17.77 9.80 14.28
C ARG A 81 -17.30 11.09 13.61
N ARG A 82 -16.67 11.00 12.44
CA ARG A 82 -16.05 12.11 11.70
C ARG A 82 -16.15 11.85 10.20
N HIS A 83 -17.38 11.73 9.69
CA HIS A 83 -17.65 11.34 8.30
C HIS A 83 -16.92 12.20 7.26
N ASN A 84 -16.65 13.47 7.56
CA ASN A 84 -15.93 14.40 6.69
C ASN A 84 -14.39 14.21 6.67
N MET A 85 -13.86 13.26 7.45
CA MET A 85 -12.43 12.93 7.55
C MET A 85 -12.08 11.59 6.88
N VAL A 86 -13.01 11.05 6.12
CA VAL A 86 -12.86 9.78 5.40
C VAL A 86 -13.60 9.85 4.07
N ILE A 87 -13.02 9.24 3.06
CA ILE A 87 -13.66 9.01 1.75
C ILE A 87 -13.44 7.54 1.37
N TYR A 88 -14.40 6.95 0.67
CA TYR A 88 -14.35 5.54 0.29
C TYR A 88 -15.03 5.31 -1.04
N GLY A 89 -14.67 4.18 -1.66
CA GLY A 89 -15.07 3.85 -3.01
C GLY A 89 -14.15 4.45 -4.06
N LEU A 90 -13.90 3.68 -5.11
CA LEU A 90 -12.87 3.98 -6.11
C LEU A 90 -13.04 5.38 -6.73
N LYS A 91 -14.26 5.74 -7.13
CA LYS A 91 -14.54 7.01 -7.78
C LYS A 91 -14.19 8.21 -6.89
N GLU A 92 -14.71 8.23 -5.66
CA GLU A 92 -14.49 9.35 -4.74
C GLU A 92 -13.02 9.45 -4.31
N VAL A 93 -12.36 8.31 -4.08
CA VAL A 93 -10.94 8.28 -3.72
C VAL A 93 -10.05 8.73 -4.88
N ILE A 94 -10.35 8.39 -6.12
CA ILE A 94 -9.52 8.82 -7.25
C ILE A 94 -9.73 10.30 -7.55
N ASN A 95 -10.99 10.77 -7.54
CA ASN A 95 -11.30 12.17 -7.85
C ASN A 95 -10.61 13.16 -6.90
N ASN A 96 -10.34 12.73 -5.66
CA ASN A 96 -9.78 13.57 -4.62
C ASN A 96 -8.31 13.29 -4.30
N ILE A 97 -7.66 12.35 -5.01
CA ILE A 97 -6.29 11.92 -4.68
C ILE A 97 -5.27 13.06 -4.81
N TYR A 98 -5.53 14.01 -5.71
CA TYR A 98 -4.70 15.19 -5.97
C TYR A 98 -4.94 16.36 -4.99
N SER A 99 -5.85 16.20 -4.02
CA SER A 99 -6.20 17.28 -3.07
C SER A 99 -5.11 17.60 -2.03
N GLY A 100 -4.11 16.72 -1.88
CA GLY A 100 -3.13 16.80 -0.80
C GLY A 100 -3.70 16.53 0.61
N ALA A 101 -5.00 16.25 0.71
CA ALA A 101 -5.68 16.04 1.99
C ALA A 101 -5.45 14.64 2.57
N TYR A 102 -4.81 13.72 1.84
CA TYR A 102 -4.72 12.32 2.25
C TYR A 102 -3.64 12.16 3.32
N GLU A 103 -4.00 11.47 4.38
CA GLU A 103 -3.09 10.99 5.41
C GLU A 103 -2.60 9.59 5.05
N ALA A 104 -3.56 8.69 4.81
CA ALA A 104 -3.30 7.32 4.39
C ALA A 104 -4.41 6.84 3.43
N LEU A 105 -4.03 6.10 2.41
CA LEU A 105 -4.92 5.41 1.48
C LEU A 105 -4.87 3.90 1.76
N LEU A 106 -6.02 3.33 2.06
CA LEU A 106 -6.22 1.90 2.27
C LEU A 106 -6.76 1.30 0.98
N ILE A 107 -6.18 0.19 0.52
CA ILE A 107 -6.61 -0.49 -0.70
C ILE A 107 -6.45 -2.00 -0.57
N LEU A 108 -7.43 -2.76 -1.09
CA LEU A 108 -7.31 -4.20 -1.18
C LEU A 108 -6.24 -4.59 -2.19
N GLU A 109 -5.44 -5.60 -1.84
CA GLU A 109 -4.39 -6.13 -2.73
C GLU A 109 -4.94 -6.72 -4.02
N ASP A 110 -6.16 -7.24 -3.97
CA ASP A 110 -6.86 -7.88 -5.08
C ASP A 110 -7.87 -6.95 -5.77
N ILE A 111 -7.69 -5.61 -5.68
CA ILE A 111 -8.61 -4.62 -6.26
C ILE A 111 -8.76 -4.78 -7.78
N GLY A 112 -7.73 -5.29 -8.48
CA GLY A 112 -7.81 -5.72 -9.87
C GLY A 112 -8.07 -4.62 -10.91
N MET A 113 -7.71 -3.37 -10.60
CA MET A 113 -7.92 -2.22 -11.48
C MET A 113 -6.60 -1.77 -12.14
N ASN A 114 -6.71 -1.15 -13.30
CA ASN A 114 -5.60 -0.62 -14.08
C ASN A 114 -5.82 0.86 -14.33
N TYR A 115 -4.76 1.66 -14.22
CA TYR A 115 -4.72 3.05 -14.67
C TYR A 115 -4.24 3.13 -16.12
N LEU A 116 -4.98 3.82 -16.97
CA LEU A 116 -4.64 4.08 -18.37
C LEU A 116 -4.66 5.59 -18.65
N LEU A 117 -3.60 6.08 -19.29
CA LEU A 117 -3.50 7.46 -19.77
C LEU A 117 -3.50 7.46 -21.31
N PHE A 118 -4.52 8.06 -21.90
CA PHE A 118 -4.60 8.31 -23.33
C PHE A 118 -4.31 9.77 -23.63
N ARG A 119 -3.60 10.04 -24.74
CA ARG A 119 -3.33 11.40 -25.21
C ARG A 119 -3.70 11.56 -26.68
N CYS A 120 -4.36 12.66 -27.02
CA CYS A 120 -4.72 12.97 -28.39
C CYS A 120 -3.45 13.40 -29.16
N PRO A 121 -3.08 12.73 -30.26
CA PRO A 121 -1.90 13.10 -31.04
C PRO A 121 -2.04 14.43 -31.77
N LYS A 122 -3.29 14.93 -31.95
CA LYS A 122 -3.56 16.16 -32.69
C LYS A 122 -3.57 17.43 -31.83
N CYS A 123 -4.26 17.42 -30.69
CA CYS A 123 -4.39 18.61 -29.83
C CYS A 123 -3.74 18.46 -28.45
N GLY A 124 -3.20 17.28 -28.12
CA GLY A 124 -2.49 17.04 -26.87
C GLY A 124 -3.38 16.76 -25.65
N GLU A 125 -4.71 16.83 -25.79
CA GLU A 125 -5.69 16.51 -24.73
C GLU A 125 -5.45 15.13 -24.13
N SER A 126 -5.50 15.00 -22.81
CA SER A 126 -5.32 13.74 -22.09
C SER A 126 -6.62 13.25 -21.46
N LYS A 127 -6.80 11.93 -21.39
CA LYS A 127 -7.89 11.29 -20.67
C LYS A 127 -7.37 10.11 -19.86
N GLU A 128 -7.79 10.07 -18.61
CA GLU A 128 -7.44 9.02 -17.65
C GLU A 128 -8.61 8.05 -17.51
N PHE A 129 -8.30 6.76 -17.38
CA PHE A 129 -9.28 5.71 -17.14
C PHE A 129 -8.76 4.79 -16.05
N ILE A 130 -9.67 4.38 -15.17
CA ILE A 130 -9.41 3.31 -14.20
C ILE A 130 -10.43 2.21 -14.45
N LEU A 131 -9.94 1.06 -14.87
CA LEU A 131 -10.76 -0.02 -15.40
C LEU A 131 -10.27 -1.38 -14.92
N ASP A 132 -11.17 -2.34 -14.85
CA ASP A 132 -10.77 -3.73 -14.66
C ASP A 132 -9.93 -4.23 -15.85
N GLN A 133 -9.32 -5.39 -15.70
CA GLN A 133 -8.46 -5.95 -16.75
C GLN A 133 -9.18 -6.14 -18.09
N LYS A 134 -10.46 -6.54 -18.09
CA LYS A 134 -11.21 -6.82 -19.32
C LYS A 134 -11.51 -5.53 -20.07
N ASP A 135 -11.93 -4.49 -19.36
CA ASP A 135 -12.27 -3.19 -19.95
C ASP A 135 -11.02 -2.39 -20.35
N ALA A 136 -9.93 -2.52 -19.60
CA ALA A 136 -8.62 -2.01 -20.01
C ALA A 136 -8.18 -2.57 -21.37
N LEU A 137 -8.25 -3.91 -21.55
CA LEU A 137 -7.93 -4.55 -22.82
C LEU A 137 -8.83 -4.05 -23.97
N LYS A 138 -10.13 -3.82 -23.71
CA LYS A 138 -11.04 -3.28 -24.73
C LYS A 138 -10.59 -1.92 -25.23
N LEU A 139 -10.14 -1.03 -24.34
CA LEU A 139 -9.64 0.30 -24.73
C LEU A 139 -8.29 0.25 -25.44
N GLU A 140 -7.46 -0.76 -25.18
CA GLU A 140 -6.23 -0.97 -25.96
C GLU A 140 -6.53 -1.30 -27.41
N TYR A 141 -7.50 -2.19 -27.67
CA TYR A 141 -7.92 -2.54 -29.04
C TYR A 141 -8.81 -1.50 -29.69
N ARG A 142 -9.59 -0.75 -28.91
CA ARG A 142 -10.50 0.31 -29.38
C ARG A 142 -10.28 1.59 -28.57
N PRO A 143 -9.25 2.38 -28.92
CA PRO A 143 -8.95 3.60 -28.22
C PRO A 143 -10.12 4.60 -28.25
N PRO A 144 -10.30 5.40 -27.19
CA PRO A 144 -11.34 6.41 -27.16
C PRO A 144 -11.05 7.51 -28.18
N LYS A 145 -12.12 8.16 -28.67
CA LYS A 145 -11.99 9.37 -29.49
C LYS A 145 -11.82 10.61 -28.60
N CYS A 146 -10.96 11.51 -29.06
CA CYS A 146 -10.80 12.83 -28.46
C CYS A 146 -12.10 13.63 -28.60
N GLY A 147 -12.59 14.19 -27.49
CA GLY A 147 -13.82 14.99 -27.50
C GLY A 147 -13.73 16.27 -28.31
N ASN A 148 -12.52 16.82 -28.47
CA ASN A 148 -12.29 18.09 -29.16
C ASN A 148 -11.98 17.93 -30.67
N CYS A 149 -11.26 16.86 -31.03
CA CYS A 149 -10.77 16.64 -32.39
C CYS A 149 -11.44 15.48 -33.12
N ASN A 150 -12.18 14.63 -32.41
CA ASN A 150 -12.80 13.39 -32.91
C ASN A 150 -11.79 12.38 -33.55
N VAL A 151 -10.51 12.51 -33.23
CA VAL A 151 -9.44 11.58 -33.63
C VAL A 151 -9.23 10.55 -32.53
N GLU A 152 -8.86 9.32 -32.90
CA GLU A 152 -8.45 8.28 -31.95
C GLU A 152 -7.27 8.74 -31.09
N MET A 153 -7.36 8.50 -29.79
CA MET A 153 -6.30 8.84 -28.84
C MET A 153 -5.27 7.72 -28.76
N SER A 154 -4.03 8.05 -28.46
CA SER A 154 -2.94 7.08 -28.31
C SER A 154 -2.76 6.73 -26.82
N LEU A 155 -2.64 5.44 -26.51
CA LEU A 155 -2.28 4.99 -25.16
C LEU A 155 -0.83 5.38 -24.87
N ILE A 156 -0.62 6.13 -23.79
CA ILE A 156 0.70 6.61 -23.36
C ILE A 156 1.21 5.83 -22.16
N MET A 157 0.32 5.45 -21.25
CA MET A 157 0.68 4.73 -20.04
C MET A 157 -0.40 3.74 -19.65
N LYS A 158 0.01 2.55 -19.22
CA LYS A 158 -0.81 1.56 -18.56
C LYS A 158 -0.05 1.06 -17.34
N LYS A 159 -0.67 1.12 -16.17
CA LYS A 159 -0.09 0.65 -14.90
C LYS A 159 -1.14 -0.10 -14.10
N ASP A 160 -0.68 -1.00 -13.23
CA ASP A 160 -1.52 -1.48 -12.14
C ASP A 160 -1.93 -0.29 -11.26
N ILE A 161 -3.17 -0.29 -10.74
CA ILE A 161 -3.65 0.84 -9.94
C ILE A 161 -2.82 1.05 -8.68
N ILE A 162 -2.33 -0.02 -8.05
CA ILE A 162 -1.53 0.05 -6.82
C ILE A 162 -0.19 0.70 -7.14
N GLU A 163 0.42 0.35 -8.26
CA GLU A 163 1.67 0.98 -8.72
C GLU A 163 1.47 2.47 -9.04
N HIS A 164 0.35 2.82 -9.68
CA HIS A 164 0.04 4.21 -9.97
C HIS A 164 -0.20 5.01 -8.67
N ILE A 165 -0.97 4.47 -7.73
CA ILE A 165 -1.20 5.09 -6.42
C ILE A 165 0.10 5.22 -5.63
N ALA A 166 1.02 4.26 -5.70
CA ALA A 166 2.33 4.36 -5.06
C ALA A 166 3.16 5.52 -5.65
N THR A 167 3.04 5.78 -6.96
CA THR A 167 3.68 6.97 -7.56
C THR A 167 3.07 8.25 -6.98
N LEU A 168 1.74 8.31 -6.88
CA LEU A 168 1.03 9.46 -6.30
C LEU A 168 1.31 9.63 -4.80
N SER A 169 1.54 8.54 -4.07
CA SER A 169 1.82 8.61 -2.64
C SER A 169 3.15 9.27 -2.35
N ASP A 170 4.14 9.06 -3.21
CA ASP A 170 5.43 9.75 -3.12
C ASP A 170 5.28 11.25 -3.47
N GLU A 171 4.48 11.57 -4.50
CA GLU A 171 4.27 12.96 -4.94
C GLU A 171 3.46 13.80 -3.94
N TYR A 172 2.38 13.24 -3.40
CA TYR A 172 1.45 13.92 -2.49
C TYR A 172 1.69 13.57 -1.01
N ASN A 173 2.72 12.78 -0.74
CA ASN A 173 3.21 12.40 0.58
C ASN A 173 2.10 11.84 1.48
N PHE A 174 1.54 10.67 1.15
CA PHE A 174 0.58 9.94 1.99
C PHE A 174 0.98 8.46 2.11
N ASP A 175 0.52 7.78 3.14
CA ASP A 175 0.83 6.35 3.32
C ASP A 175 -0.09 5.46 2.47
N VAL A 176 0.45 4.44 1.81
CA VAL A 176 -0.35 3.39 1.15
C VAL A 176 -0.37 2.14 2.02
N ILE A 177 -1.57 1.71 2.41
CA ILE A 177 -1.80 0.54 3.25
C ILE A 177 -2.54 -0.52 2.44
N LEU A 178 -1.82 -1.59 2.12
CA LEU A 178 -2.39 -2.79 1.49
C LEU A 178 -3.16 -3.60 2.54
N ILE A 179 -4.39 -3.98 2.20
CA ILE A 179 -5.28 -4.76 3.05
C ILE A 179 -5.52 -6.13 2.42
N SER A 180 -5.28 -7.18 3.19
CA SER A 180 -5.47 -8.56 2.78
C SER A 180 -6.96 -8.91 2.75
N SER A 181 -7.52 -9.21 1.57
CA SER A 181 -8.95 -9.51 1.39
C SER A 181 -9.43 -10.80 2.07
N ASN A 182 -8.50 -11.67 2.47
CA ASN A 182 -8.80 -12.95 3.13
C ASN A 182 -9.04 -12.83 4.65
N THR A 183 -8.71 -11.69 5.26
CA THR A 183 -8.91 -11.45 6.69
C THR A 183 -10.35 -11.01 7.00
N GLU A 184 -10.77 -11.08 8.27
CA GLU A 184 -12.10 -10.58 8.69
C GLU A 184 -12.27 -9.09 8.38
N HIS A 185 -11.27 -8.28 8.75
CA HIS A 185 -11.26 -6.84 8.50
C HIS A 185 -11.21 -6.51 7.00
N GLY A 186 -10.47 -7.27 6.19
CA GLY A 186 -10.44 -7.13 4.74
C GLY A 186 -11.79 -7.43 4.08
N LYS A 187 -12.51 -8.46 4.55
CA LYS A 187 -13.86 -8.78 4.08
C LYS A 187 -14.86 -7.67 4.38
N ILE A 188 -14.77 -7.08 5.58
CA ILE A 188 -15.57 -5.90 5.95
C ILE A 188 -15.24 -4.73 5.02
N PHE A 189 -13.94 -4.44 4.84
CA PHE A 189 -13.49 -3.34 3.98
C PHE A 189 -13.95 -3.48 2.52
N LYS A 190 -14.00 -4.71 2.01
CA LYS A 190 -14.53 -5.01 0.67
C LYS A 190 -15.98 -4.56 0.48
N GLN A 191 -16.80 -4.58 1.54
CA GLN A 191 -18.19 -4.08 1.49
C GLN A 191 -18.26 -2.56 1.27
N PHE A 192 -17.19 -1.82 1.62
CA PHE A 192 -17.05 -0.38 1.36
C PHE A 192 -16.38 -0.06 0.02
N GLY A 193 -16.26 -1.06 -0.87
CA GLY A 193 -15.65 -0.90 -2.20
C GLY A 193 -14.16 -1.16 -2.24
N GLY A 194 -13.55 -1.60 -1.14
CA GLY A 194 -12.16 -2.09 -1.11
C GLY A 194 -11.09 -1.01 -1.28
N ILE A 195 -11.46 0.26 -1.21
CA ILE A 195 -10.55 1.41 -1.25
C ILE A 195 -11.12 2.57 -0.45
N ALA A 196 -10.28 3.24 0.34
CA ALA A 196 -10.64 4.40 1.15
C ALA A 196 -9.42 5.27 1.41
N ALA A 197 -9.65 6.53 1.75
CA ALA A 197 -8.62 7.42 2.26
C ALA A 197 -9.04 8.04 3.59
N LEU A 198 -8.10 8.05 4.53
CA LEU A 198 -8.15 8.81 5.77
C LEU A 198 -7.58 10.20 5.48
N LEU A 199 -8.31 11.25 5.86
CA LEU A 199 -7.94 12.62 5.53
C LEU A 199 -7.26 13.34 6.71
N ARG A 200 -6.26 14.17 6.42
CA ARG A 200 -5.64 15.11 7.36
C ARG A 200 -6.57 16.25 7.75
N TYR A 201 -7.40 16.67 6.80
CA TYR A 201 -8.40 17.72 6.94
C TYR A 201 -9.55 17.45 5.96
N PRO A 202 -10.77 17.95 6.24
CA PRO A 202 -11.91 17.75 5.36
C PRO A 202 -11.67 18.37 3.98
N ILE A 203 -12.06 17.66 2.92
CA ILE A 203 -12.11 18.22 1.58
C ILE A 203 -13.34 19.12 1.50
N SER A 204 -13.14 20.39 1.18
CA SER A 204 -14.24 21.34 0.98
C SER A 204 -14.80 21.15 -0.42
N TYR A 205 -16.12 20.95 -0.51
CA TYR A 205 -16.87 20.99 -1.77
C TYR A 205 -17.29 22.43 -2.11
#